data_AF-A0A350MPV1-F1
#
_entry.id   AF-A0A350MPV1-F1
#
_cell.length_a   1.000
_cell.length_b   1.000
_cell.length_c   1.000
_cell.angle_alpha   90.00
_cell.angle_beta   90.00
_cell.angle_gamma   90.00
#
_symmetry.space_group_name_H-M   'P 1'
#
loop_
_entity.id
_entity.type
_entity.pdbx_description
1 polymer ?
#
loop_
_entity_poly.entity_id
_entity_poly.type
_entity_poly.pdbx_seq_one_letter_code
_entity_poly.pdbx_strand_id
1 'polypeptide(L)' 'MKITQEEYSLLEELASEHDFPALDIDKHVTAKMLAEKIGIGEKRASEILKAKMKRGELKREWVRQDNGRACYGYYK' A
#
# COMPACT_ATOMS: atom_id res chain seq x y z
N MET A 1 -25.09 -20.33 -1.96
CA MET A 1 -23.94 -21.17 -1.56
C MET A 1 -23.69 -20.90 -0.09
N LYS A 2 -23.86 -21.89 0.80
CA LYS A 2 -23.58 -21.73 2.24
C LYS A 2 -22.16 -22.24 2.45
N ILE A 3 -21.24 -21.34 2.76
CA ILE A 3 -19.86 -21.66 3.09
C ILE A 3 -19.88 -22.31 4.49
N THR A 4 -19.21 -23.44 4.65
CA THR A 4 -19.07 -24.09 5.97
C THR A 4 -18.08 -23.32 6.84
N GLN A 5 -18.11 -23.51 8.16
CA GLN A 5 -17.17 -22.83 9.06
C GLN A 5 -15.71 -23.20 8.76
N GLU A 6 -15.45 -24.44 8.34
CA GLU A 6 -14.12 -24.91 7.94
C GLU A 6 -13.64 -24.26 6.63
N GLU A 7 -14.53 -24.12 5.64
CA GLU A 7 -14.24 -23.40 4.40
C GLU A 7 -13.97 -21.91 4.68
N TYR A 8 -14.67 -21.32 5.64
CA TYR A 8 -14.44 -19.94 6.06
C TYR A 8 -13.08 -19.76 6.74
N SER A 9 -12.71 -20.62 7.69
CA SER A 9 -11.40 -20.58 8.34
C SER A 9 -10.26 -20.77 7.34
N LEU A 10 -10.40 -21.68 6.38
CA LEU A 10 -9.42 -21.88 5.32
C LEU A 10 -9.26 -20.63 4.44
N LEU A 11 -10.37 -19.94 4.15
CA LEU A 11 -10.32 -18.68 3.40
C LEU A 11 -9.65 -17.55 4.19
N GLU A 12 -9.84 -17.49 5.52
CA GLU A 12 -9.13 -16.52 6.37
C GLU A 12 -7.63 -16.81 6.42
N GLU A 13 -7.23 -18.08 6.56
CA GLU A 13 -5.83 -18.48 6.53
C GLU A 13 -5.16 -18.09 5.20
N LEU A 14 -5.78 -18.46 4.07
CA LEU A 14 -5.28 -18.10 2.74
C LEU A 14 -5.22 -16.59 2.49
N ALA A 15 -6.20 -15.84 3.00
CA ALA A 15 -6.19 -14.38 2.89
C ALA A 15 -5.05 -13.76 3.71
N SER A 16 -4.73 -14.34 4.87
CA SER A 16 -3.63 -13.88 5.72
C SER A 16 -2.25 -14.16 5.12
N GLU A 17 -2.07 -15.29 4.44
CA GLU A 17 -0.82 -15.66 3.78
C GLU A 17 -0.51 -14.80 2.54
N HIS A 18 -1.55 -14.24 1.93
CA HIS A 18 -1.45 -13.41 0.72
C HIS A 18 -1.71 -11.92 0.96
N ASP A 19 -1.80 -11.47 2.21
CA ASP A 19 -2.06 -10.07 2.49
C ASP A 19 -0.85 -9.19 2.13
N PHE A 20 -1.13 -7.92 1.84
CA PHE A 20 -0.07 -6.96 1.56
C PHE A 20 0.69 -6.62 2.84
N PRO A 21 2.00 -6.35 2.75
CA PRO A 21 2.77 -5.89 3.90
C PRO A 21 2.13 -4.65 4.52
N ALA A 22 2.24 -4.52 5.84
CA ALA A 22 1.82 -3.31 6.54
C ALA A 22 2.63 -2.09 6.07
N LEU A 23 1.99 -0.92 6.10
CA LEU A 23 2.64 0.35 5.80
C LEU A 23 3.68 0.66 6.88
N ASP A 24 4.93 0.36 6.58
CA ASP A 24 6.09 0.85 7.34
C ASP A 24 6.40 2.32 6.97
N ILE A 25 6.35 3.22 7.96
CA ILE A 25 6.55 4.67 7.80
C ILE A 25 8.03 5.02 7.56
N ASP A 26 8.96 4.20 8.06
CA ASP A 26 10.40 4.40 7.89
C ASP A 26 10.88 3.91 6.53
N LYS A 27 10.20 2.91 5.98
CA LYS A 27 10.50 2.34 4.65
C LYS A 27 9.70 2.99 3.52
N HIS A 28 8.40 3.21 3.71
CA HIS A 28 7.49 3.58 2.63
C HIS A 28 7.05 5.05 2.68
N VAL A 29 6.94 5.63 1.49
CA VAL A 29 6.34 6.94 1.27
C VAL A 29 5.08 6.77 0.45
N THR A 30 3.93 7.18 0.99
CA THR A 30 2.67 7.23 0.25
C THR A 30 2.46 8.61 -0.38
N ALA A 31 1.53 8.71 -1.34
CA ALA A 31 1.18 10.01 -1.94
C ALA A 31 0.62 10.99 -0.91
N LYS A 32 -0.14 10.51 0.08
CA LYS A 32 -0.67 11.31 1.19
C LYS A 32 0.46 11.86 2.06
N MET A 33 1.40 11.01 2.48
CA MET A 33 2.56 11.44 3.29
C MET A 33 3.40 12.49 2.56
N LEU A 34 3.62 12.32 1.26
CA LEU A 34 4.37 13.29 0.45
C LEU A 34 3.59 14.61 0.29
N ALA A 35 2.28 14.54 0.07
CA ALA A 35 1.40 15.69 -0.04
C ALA A 35 1.41 16.54 1.24
N GLU A 36 1.23 15.89 2.40
CA GLU A 36 1.26 16.54 3.72
C GLU A 36 2.64 17.15 4.02
N LYS A 37 3.73 16.43 3.71
CA LYS A 37 5.09 16.90 3.97
C LYS A 37 5.50 18.12 3.15
N ILE A 38 5.02 18.25 1.91
CA ILE A 38 5.43 19.32 0.98
C ILE A 38 4.34 20.39 0.82
N GLY A 39 3.13 20.16 1.35
CA GLY A 39 2.01 21.09 1.22
C GLY A 39 1.42 21.14 -0.20
N ILE A 40 1.42 20.01 -0.90
CA ILE A 40 0.86 19.89 -2.26
C ILE A 40 -0.35 18.96 -2.28
N GLY A 41 -1.18 19.04 -3.33
CA GLY A 41 -2.29 18.11 -3.49
C GLY A 41 -1.84 16.67 -3.72
N GLU A 42 -2.59 15.70 -3.18
CA GLU A 42 -2.30 14.26 -3.31
C GLU A 42 -2.15 13.79 -4.76
N LYS A 43 -2.94 14.33 -5.68
CA LYS A 43 -2.82 14.02 -7.11
C LYS A 43 -1.42 14.37 -7.64
N ARG A 44 -0.91 15.55 -7.28
CA ARG A 44 0.42 16.02 -7.69
C ARG A 44 1.52 15.21 -7.03
N ALA A 45 1.36 14.88 -5.75
CA ALA A 45 2.29 13.99 -5.04
C ALA A 45 2.37 12.60 -5.70
N SER A 46 1.22 12.03 -6.10
CA SER A 46 1.15 10.76 -6.82
C SER A 46 1.88 10.80 -8.16
N GLU A 47 1.72 11.88 -8.93
CA GLU A 47 2.44 12.09 -10.19
C GLU A 47 3.97 12.14 -9.97
N ILE A 48 4.43 12.85 -8.93
CA ILE A 48 5.86 12.95 -8.59
C ILE A 48 6.43 11.57 -8.24
N LEU A 49 5.75 10.81 -7.39
CA LEU A 49 6.21 9.46 -6.98
C LEU A 49 6.26 8.51 -8.18
N LYS A 50 5.23 8.54 -9.05
CA LYS A 50 5.22 7.75 -10.30
C LYS A 50 6.35 8.17 -11.25
N ALA A 51 6.64 9.46 -11.36
CA ALA A 51 7.74 9.95 -12.19
C ALA A 51 9.09 9.46 -11.67
N LYS A 52 9.33 9.53 -10.35
CA LYS A 52 10.54 9.00 -9.70
C LYS A 52 10.68 7.49 -9.91
N MET A 53 9.59 6.74 -9.79
CA MET A 53 9.56 5.30 -10.07
C MET A 53 9.91 5.01 -11.54
N LYS A 54 9.33 5.75 -12.50
CA LYS A 54 9.65 5.60 -13.93
C LYS A 54 11.12 5.90 -14.26
N ARG A 55 11.77 6.78 -13.49
CA ARG A 55 13.21 7.06 -13.61
C ARG A 55 14.09 6.02 -12.92
N GLY A 56 13.51 5.03 -12.23
CA GLY A 56 14.24 4.01 -11.49
C GLY A 56 14.75 4.47 -10.12
N GLU A 57 14.35 5.66 -9.65
CA GLU A 57 14.76 6.19 -8.34
C GLU A 57 14.01 5.55 -7.17
N LEU A 58 12.83 5.00 -7.45
CA LEU A 58 11.96 4.37 -6.47
C LEU A 58 11.36 3.09 -7.04
N LYS A 59 11.12 2.13 -6.16
CA LYS A 59 10.23 1.00 -6.38
C LYS A 59 8.89 1.29 -5.69
N ARG A 60 7.88 0.49 -6.02
CA ARG A 60 6.58 0.52 -5.34
C ARG A 60 6.12 -0.88 -5.02
N GLU A 61 5.41 -1.02 -3.92
CA GLU A 61 4.63 -2.21 -3.60
C GLU A 61 3.27 -1.82 -3.06
N TRP A 62 2.36 -2.78 -3.05
CA TRP A 62 1.08 -2.63 -2.37
C TRP A 62 1.31 -2.79 -0.87
N VAL A 63 0.76 -1.87 -0.08
CA VAL A 63 0.88 -1.87 1.39
C VAL A 63 -0.49 -1.61 2.03
N ARG A 64 -0.76 -2.22 3.18
CA ARG A 64 -1.95 -1.94 4.00
C ARG A 64 -1.73 -0.74 4.90
N GLN A 65 -2.64 0.22 4.85
CA GLN A 65 -2.73 1.30 5.83
C GLN A 65 -3.40 0.81 7.12
N ASP A 66 -3.22 1.54 8.22
CA ASP A 66 -3.85 1.27 9.53
C ASP A 66 -5.38 1.18 9.47
N ASN A 67 -6.00 1.85 8.49
CA ASN A 67 -7.44 1.79 8.25
C ASN A 67 -7.88 0.53 7.45
N GLY A 68 -6.96 -0.41 7.23
CA GLY A 68 -7.17 -1.63 6.46
C GLY A 68 -7.24 -1.42 4.95
N ARG A 69 -7.06 -0.22 4.40
CA ARG A 69 -7.08 0.02 2.95
C ARG A 69 -5.71 -0.22 2.34
N ALA A 70 -5.69 -0.89 1.18
CA ALA A 70 -4.47 -1.05 0.40
C ALA A 70 -4.14 0.23 -0.37
N CYS A 71 -2.86 0.60 -0.40
CA CYS A 71 -2.34 1.71 -1.20
C CYS A 71 -0.95 1.39 -1.75
N TYR A 72 -0.38 2.31 -2.54
CA TYR A 72 1.01 2.17 -3.00
C TYR A 72 1.97 2.83 -2.00
N GLY A 73 2.88 2.02 -1.46
CA GLY A 73 4.06 2.48 -0.73
C GLY A 73 5.26 2.55 -1.68
N TYR A 74 5.88 3.73 -1.79
CA TYR A 74 7.09 3.91 -2.59
C TYR A 74 8.33 3.85 -1.69
N TYR A 75 9.38 3.18 -2.13
CA TYR A 75 10.63 3.00 -1.38
C TYR A 75 11.83 3.00 -2.35
N LYS A 76 13.05 3.07 -1.83
CA LYS A 76 14.28 2.99 -2.64
C LYS A 76 14.73 1.54 -2.80
#